data_AF-A0A841AFX4-F1
#
_entry.id   AF-A0A841AFX4-F1
#
_cell.length_a   1.000
_cell.length_b   1.000
_cell.length_c   1.000
_cell.angle_alpha   90.00
_cell.angle_beta   90.00
_cell.angle_gamma   90.00
#
_symmetry.space_group_name_H-M   'P 1'
#
loop_
_entity.id
_entity.type
_entity.pdbx_description
1 polymer ?
#
loop_
_entity_poly.entity_id
_entity_poly.type
_entity_poly.pdbx_seq_one_letter_code
_entity_poly.pdbx_strand_id
1 'polypeptide(L)'
;MSTPLPPPRHLPHRDGAGPAGLRFGRQAARIRAIVNADLLPEERAEADALVLTAWLTTAQRERYAPTLRAGHQVDEFAQRLADERRVVLEEGTDPVADEADSVAAAERAARQVPLRIVEAVLLLVAAACFALTVASTFRTSDRSIPQDAGPLLATLLVAALLAAAVGMLATSRRDRMLLDWAVSRPGQLGRGLPVRRPLQSDSAGPAIVRSLGPALLLGLGIISIVAGSAILLISLMVRIEVIATDLAPVFLIGGVVCLVTAVVLVHLNGRRVERVVRRARAIEWIGPESGLED
;
A
#
# COMPACT_ATOMS: atom_id res chain seq x y z
N MET A 1 48.18 1.63 -4.41
CA MET A 1 46.75 1.84 -4.71
C MET A 1 45.95 0.97 -3.77
N SER A 2 45.33 1.55 -2.75
CA SER A 2 44.52 0.84 -1.75
C SER A 2 43.09 0.67 -2.27
N THR A 3 42.68 -0.56 -2.48
CA THR A 3 41.28 -0.95 -2.71
C THR A 3 40.43 -0.61 -1.48
N PRO A 4 39.27 0.04 -1.63
CA PRO A 4 38.40 0.33 -0.48
C PRO A 4 37.84 -0.98 0.09
N LEU A 5 37.76 -1.08 1.42
CA LEU A 5 37.21 -2.25 2.10
C LEU A 5 35.75 -2.51 1.65
N PRO A 6 35.34 -3.78 1.53
CA PRO A 6 33.94 -4.14 1.33
C PRO A 6 33.11 -3.66 2.55
N PRO A 7 31.87 -3.21 2.32
CA PRO A 7 31.00 -2.75 3.40
C PRO A 7 30.67 -3.90 4.37
N PRO A 8 30.44 -3.60 5.67
CA PRO A 8 30.17 -4.61 6.68
C PRO A 8 28.90 -5.43 6.38
N ARG A 9 28.97 -6.74 6.61
CA ARG A 9 27.97 -7.80 6.31
C ARG A 9 26.58 -7.64 6.96
N HIS A 10 26.34 -6.58 7.73
CA HIS A 10 25.11 -6.40 8.52
C HIS A 10 24.13 -5.41 7.87
N LEU A 11 24.44 -4.89 6.67
CA LEU A 11 23.56 -3.98 5.96
C LEU A 11 22.90 -4.73 4.79
N PRO A 12 21.55 -4.77 4.72
CA PRO A 12 20.87 -5.40 3.61
C PRO A 12 21.23 -4.70 2.29
N HIS A 13 21.49 -5.51 1.27
CA HIS A 13 21.77 -5.06 -0.09
C HIS A 13 20.55 -4.36 -0.72
N ARG A 14 20.85 -3.45 -1.63
CA ARG A 14 20.01 -2.33 -2.04
C ARG A 14 19.35 -2.61 -3.38
N ASP A 15 18.03 -2.70 -3.41
CA ASP A 15 17.27 -2.75 -4.67
C ASP A 15 16.22 -1.63 -4.83
N GLY A 16 16.23 -1.00 -6.00
CA GLY A 16 15.07 -0.38 -6.63
C GLY A 16 14.74 1.08 -6.28
N ALA A 17 15.43 2.03 -6.91
CA ALA A 17 15.00 3.43 -6.97
C ALA A 17 13.79 3.60 -7.92
N GLY A 18 12.70 4.20 -7.42
CA GLY A 18 11.50 4.60 -8.19
C GLY A 18 10.90 5.91 -7.62
N PRO A 19 10.07 6.66 -8.38
CA PRO A 19 10.19 8.11 -8.51
C PRO A 19 9.66 8.95 -7.33
N ALA A 20 10.51 9.92 -6.98
CA ALA A 20 10.39 11.21 -6.29
C ALA A 20 9.34 11.53 -5.20
N GLY A 21 8.10 11.04 -5.25
CA GLY A 21 7.03 11.46 -4.30
C GLY A 21 7.02 10.72 -2.96
N LEU A 22 7.62 9.53 -2.91
CA LEU A 22 7.59 8.58 -1.78
C LEU A 22 8.71 8.77 -0.75
N ARG A 23 9.52 9.83 -0.88
CA ARG A 23 10.77 9.99 -0.12
C ARG A 23 10.55 10.27 1.37
N PHE A 24 9.67 11.19 1.74
CA PHE A 24 9.53 11.58 3.17
C PHE A 24 8.92 10.49 4.06
N GLY A 25 7.89 9.76 3.60
CA GLY A 25 7.27 8.67 4.36
C GLY A 25 8.16 7.42 4.47
N ARG A 26 8.88 7.08 3.40
CA ARG A 26 9.87 5.99 3.42
C ARG A 26 11.08 6.34 4.26
N GLN A 27 11.46 7.62 4.35
CA GLN A 27 12.61 8.06 5.14
C GLN A 27 12.29 8.04 6.64
N ALA A 28 11.07 8.41 7.07
CA ALA A 28 10.63 8.21 8.46
C ALA A 28 10.47 6.71 8.82
N ALA A 29 9.93 5.89 7.91
CA ALA A 29 9.86 4.44 8.08
C ALA A 29 11.26 3.78 8.11
N ARG A 30 12.20 4.27 7.30
CA ARG A 30 13.61 3.87 7.28
C ARG A 30 14.33 4.27 8.56
N ILE A 31 14.09 5.48 9.07
CA ILE A 31 14.64 5.93 10.36
C ILE A 31 14.08 5.07 11.50
N ARG A 32 12.79 4.71 11.50
CA ARG A 32 12.22 3.78 12.49
C ARG A 32 12.73 2.34 12.33
N ALA A 33 12.97 1.88 11.11
CA ALA A 33 13.55 0.55 10.86
C ALA A 33 15.02 0.48 11.31
N ILE A 34 15.79 1.57 11.14
CA ILE A 34 17.15 1.71 11.66
C ILE A 34 17.14 1.78 13.20
N VAL A 35 16.25 2.59 13.79
CA VAL A 35 16.10 2.68 15.26
C VAL A 35 15.65 1.35 15.87
N ASN A 36 14.87 0.55 15.15
CA ASN A 36 14.43 -0.75 15.63
C ASN A 36 15.39 -1.90 15.30
N ALA A 37 16.45 -1.68 14.50
CA ALA A 37 17.52 -2.65 14.33
C ALA A 37 18.34 -2.84 15.63
N ASP A 38 18.20 -1.88 16.56
CA ASP A 38 18.79 -1.90 17.90
C ASP A 38 17.89 -2.56 18.96
N LEU A 39 16.72 -3.11 18.61
CA LEU A 39 15.88 -3.86 19.56
C LEU A 39 16.52 -5.21 19.88
N LEU A 40 16.42 -5.62 21.15
CA LEU A 40 16.82 -6.97 21.57
C LEU A 40 15.96 -8.02 20.82
N PRO A 41 16.50 -9.22 20.53
CA PRO A 41 15.77 -10.29 19.83
C PRO A 41 14.40 -10.60 20.43
N GLU A 42 14.29 -10.60 21.75
CA GLU A 42 13.04 -10.82 22.49
C GLU A 42 11.99 -9.73 22.22
N GLU A 43 12.32 -8.46 22.40
CA GLU A 43 11.42 -7.33 22.13
C GLU A 43 10.96 -7.28 20.67
N ARG A 44 11.87 -7.65 19.75
CA ARG A 44 11.55 -7.77 18.32
C ARG A 44 10.57 -8.93 18.08
N ALA A 45 10.82 -10.09 18.67
CA ALA A 45 9.98 -11.28 18.49
C ALA A 45 8.56 -11.04 19.00
N GLU A 46 8.39 -10.42 20.17
CA GLU A 46 7.09 -10.05 20.71
C GLU A 46 6.33 -9.10 19.80
N ALA A 47 6.99 -8.02 19.34
CA ALA A 47 6.38 -7.04 18.47
C ALA A 47 5.93 -7.65 17.13
N ASP A 48 6.77 -8.50 16.53
CA ASP A 48 6.45 -9.19 15.28
C ASP A 48 5.31 -10.19 15.48
N ALA A 49 5.31 -10.95 16.58
CA ALA A 49 4.27 -11.92 16.90
C ALA A 49 2.90 -11.27 17.11
N LEU A 50 2.82 -10.11 17.78
CA LEU A 50 1.58 -9.35 17.90
C LEU A 50 1.06 -8.88 16.53
N VAL A 51 1.94 -8.41 15.66
CA VAL A 51 1.59 -7.99 14.30
C VAL A 51 1.09 -9.15 13.46
N LEU A 52 1.77 -10.31 13.50
CA LEU A 52 1.38 -11.52 12.79
C LEU A 52 0.05 -12.06 13.31
N THR A 53 -0.12 -12.14 14.63
CA THR A 53 -1.35 -12.63 15.27
C THR A 53 -2.55 -11.78 14.86
N ALA A 54 -2.39 -10.46 14.81
CA ALA A 54 -3.43 -9.54 14.34
C ALA A 54 -3.68 -9.59 12.83
N TRP A 55 -2.71 -10.08 12.04
CA TRP A 55 -2.84 -10.19 10.59
C TRP A 55 -3.46 -11.53 10.15
N LEU A 56 -3.16 -12.61 10.87
CA LEU A 56 -3.74 -13.92 10.61
C LEU A 56 -5.25 -13.93 10.88
N THR A 57 -5.97 -14.71 10.07
CA THR A 57 -7.38 -15.01 10.33
C THR A 57 -7.52 -16.00 11.48
N THR A 58 -8.70 -16.09 12.10
CA THR A 58 -8.96 -17.08 13.15
C THR A 58 -8.70 -18.50 12.68
N ALA A 59 -9.18 -18.86 11.48
CA ALA A 59 -8.95 -20.19 10.90
C ALA A 59 -7.46 -20.49 10.64
N GLN A 60 -6.66 -19.47 10.29
CA GLN A 60 -5.21 -19.63 10.12
C GLN A 60 -4.52 -19.85 11.47
N ARG A 61 -4.91 -19.10 12.51
CA ARG A 61 -4.38 -19.30 13.86
C ARG A 61 -4.73 -20.69 14.40
N GLU A 62 -5.97 -21.13 14.24
CA GLU A 62 -6.41 -22.47 14.64
C GLU A 62 -5.64 -23.58 13.93
N ARG A 63 -5.32 -23.39 12.65
CA ARG A 63 -4.54 -24.37 11.87
C ARG A 63 -3.08 -24.43 12.31
N TYR A 64 -2.49 -23.30 12.72
CA TYR A 64 -1.11 -23.22 13.18
C TYR A 64 -0.93 -23.54 14.68
N ALA A 65 -1.96 -23.34 15.50
CA ALA A 65 -1.87 -23.52 16.95
C ALA A 65 -1.27 -24.87 17.41
N PRO A 66 -1.55 -26.02 16.76
CA PRO A 66 -0.94 -27.29 17.12
C PRO A 66 0.59 -27.32 16.96
N THR A 67 1.16 -26.61 15.97
CA THR A 67 2.61 -26.58 15.75
C THR A 67 3.31 -25.77 16.84
N LEU A 68 2.67 -24.70 17.31
CA LEU A 68 3.12 -23.88 18.44
C LEU A 68 2.85 -24.50 19.81
N ARG A 69 2.06 -25.59 19.87
CA ARG A 69 1.48 -26.12 21.11
C ARG A 69 0.75 -25.03 21.91
N ALA A 70 0.11 -24.10 21.21
CA ALA A 70 -0.68 -23.02 21.79
C ALA A 70 -2.13 -23.48 21.98
N GLY A 71 -2.76 -23.04 23.07
CA GLY A 71 -4.19 -23.17 23.27
C GLY A 71 -5.04 -22.30 22.32
N HIS A 72 -6.34 -22.21 22.60
CA HIS A 72 -7.28 -21.42 21.80
C HIS A 72 -7.25 -19.90 22.08
N GLN A 73 -6.47 -19.47 23.08
CA GLN A 73 -6.39 -18.06 23.46
C GLN A 73 -5.44 -17.30 22.53
N VAL A 74 -5.86 -16.10 22.10
CA VAL A 74 -5.09 -15.26 21.16
C VAL A 74 -3.78 -14.78 21.79
N ASP A 75 -3.79 -14.45 23.08
CA ASP A 75 -2.60 -13.97 23.79
C ASP A 75 -1.57 -15.09 23.97
N GLU A 76 -2.04 -16.29 24.30
CA GLU A 76 -1.19 -17.49 24.39
C GLU A 76 -0.58 -17.84 23.02
N PHE A 77 -1.37 -17.76 21.95
CA PHE A 77 -0.88 -17.93 20.58
C PHE A 77 0.22 -16.91 20.24
N ALA A 78 0.00 -15.63 20.58
CA ALA A 78 0.98 -14.58 20.33
C ALA A 78 2.28 -14.83 21.12
N GLN A 79 2.17 -15.24 22.38
CA GLN A 79 3.33 -15.55 23.22
C GLN A 79 4.13 -16.73 22.67
N ARG A 80 3.46 -17.83 22.30
CA ARG A 80 4.13 -19.00 21.69
C ARG A 80 4.78 -18.69 20.35
N LEU A 81 4.15 -17.83 19.54
CA LEU A 81 4.73 -17.37 18.28
C LEU A 81 5.94 -16.46 18.52
N ALA A 82 5.92 -15.64 19.57
CA ALA A 82 7.07 -14.85 19.98
C ALA A 82 8.23 -15.75 20.41
N ASP A 83 7.98 -16.80 21.20
CA ASP A 83 8.99 -17.78 21.58
C ASP A 83 9.64 -18.45 20.36
N GLU A 84 8.83 -18.93 19.40
CA GLU A 84 9.33 -19.52 18.14
C GLU A 84 10.21 -18.53 17.36
N ARG A 85 9.76 -17.28 17.24
CA ARG A 85 10.48 -16.24 16.50
C ARG A 85 11.75 -15.77 17.21
N ARG A 86 11.76 -15.76 18.55
CA ARG A 86 12.96 -15.45 19.36
C ARG A 86 14.04 -16.49 19.12
N VAL A 87 13.71 -17.78 19.18
CA VAL A 87 14.65 -18.88 18.91
C VAL A 87 15.28 -18.71 17.53
N VAL A 88 14.48 -18.42 16.51
CA VAL A 88 14.96 -18.16 15.14
C VAL A 88 15.90 -16.94 15.06
N LEU A 89 15.60 -15.86 15.79
CA LEU A 89 16.45 -14.65 15.82
C LEU A 89 17.76 -14.86 16.58
N GLU A 90 17.77 -15.68 17.63
CA GLU A 90 18.92 -15.92 18.49
C GLU A 90 19.84 -17.03 17.97
N GLU A 91 19.25 -18.15 17.55
CA GLU A 91 19.97 -19.36 17.14
C GLU A 91 20.18 -19.43 15.62
N GLY A 92 19.43 -18.64 14.86
CA GLY A 92 19.38 -18.73 13.40
C GLY A 92 18.45 -19.85 12.93
N THR A 93 18.51 -20.17 11.63
CA THR A 93 17.62 -21.16 11.02
C THR A 93 18.40 -22.19 10.22
N ASP A 94 18.12 -23.47 10.50
CA ASP A 94 18.64 -24.57 9.70
C ASP A 94 17.89 -24.64 8.37
N PRO A 95 18.57 -24.92 7.24
CA PRO A 95 17.92 -25.04 5.94
C PRO A 95 16.92 -26.20 5.93
N VAL A 96 15.68 -25.94 5.53
CA VAL A 96 14.67 -26.98 5.33
C VAL A 96 14.74 -27.47 3.89
N ALA A 97 14.91 -28.78 3.71
CA ALA A 97 14.89 -29.40 2.39
C ALA A 97 13.54 -29.12 1.73
N ASP A 98 13.53 -28.64 0.47
CA ASP A 98 12.37 -28.21 -0.33
C ASP A 98 11.86 -26.76 -0.13
N GLU A 99 12.41 -26.00 0.81
CA GLU A 99 11.84 -24.69 1.20
C GLU A 99 11.81 -23.72 0.01
N ALA A 100 12.90 -23.63 -0.76
CA ALA A 100 12.98 -22.78 -1.94
C ALA A 100 11.98 -23.18 -3.05
N ASP A 101 11.90 -24.48 -3.38
CA ASP A 101 11.01 -24.98 -4.43
C ASP A 101 9.53 -24.82 -4.05
N SER A 102 9.20 -25.09 -2.78
CA SER A 102 7.85 -24.93 -2.26
C SER A 102 7.42 -23.48 -2.26
N VAL A 103 8.31 -22.56 -1.88
CA VAL A 103 8.04 -21.12 -1.91
C VAL A 103 7.87 -20.65 -3.34
N ALA A 104 8.71 -21.08 -4.27
CA ALA A 104 8.59 -20.74 -5.68
C ALA A 104 7.27 -21.25 -6.28
N ALA A 105 6.79 -22.42 -5.86
CA ALA A 105 5.48 -22.95 -6.22
C ALA A 105 4.35 -22.13 -5.61
N ALA A 106 4.44 -21.77 -4.33
CA ALA A 106 3.47 -20.93 -3.64
C ALA A 106 3.39 -19.52 -4.25
N GLU A 107 4.53 -18.91 -4.58
CA GLU A 107 4.59 -17.62 -5.28
C GLU A 107 3.90 -17.70 -6.64
N ARG A 108 4.17 -18.77 -7.43
CA ARG A 108 3.53 -19.00 -8.72
C ARG A 108 2.02 -19.17 -8.58
N ALA A 109 1.56 -19.96 -7.63
CA ALA A 109 0.14 -20.15 -7.34
C ALA A 109 -0.53 -18.85 -6.86
N ALA A 110 0.18 -18.03 -6.08
CA ALA A 110 -0.32 -16.76 -5.59
C ALA A 110 -0.34 -15.65 -6.66
N ARG A 111 0.17 -15.89 -7.87
CA ARG A 111 0.13 -14.90 -8.96
C ARG A 111 -1.32 -14.68 -9.41
N GLN A 112 -1.83 -13.50 -9.07
CA GLN A 112 -3.16 -13.05 -9.49
C GLN A 112 -3.14 -12.49 -10.92
N VAL A 113 -2.58 -13.21 -11.89
CA VAL A 113 -2.41 -12.74 -13.29
C VAL A 113 -3.73 -12.22 -13.89
N PRO A 114 -4.87 -12.91 -13.76
CA PRO A 114 -6.13 -12.41 -14.32
C PRO A 114 -6.55 -11.05 -13.75
N LEU A 115 -6.47 -10.88 -12.42
CA LEU A 115 -6.80 -9.60 -11.78
C LEU A 115 -5.80 -8.50 -12.14
N ARG A 116 -4.52 -8.85 -12.37
CA ARG A 116 -3.51 -7.89 -12.84
C ARG A 116 -3.76 -7.43 -14.27
N ILE A 117 -4.24 -8.33 -15.15
CA ILE A 117 -4.65 -7.96 -16.50
C ILE A 117 -5.84 -6.99 -16.44
N VAL A 118 -6.85 -7.28 -15.60
CA VAL A 118 -8.00 -6.39 -15.42
C VAL A 118 -7.56 -5.02 -14.89
N GLU A 119 -6.68 -4.97 -13.89
CA GLU A 119 -6.09 -3.72 -13.40
C GLU A 119 -5.41 -2.93 -14.53
N ALA A 120 -4.57 -3.60 -15.33
CA ALA A 120 -3.85 -2.96 -16.43
C ALA A 120 -4.79 -2.41 -17.51
N VAL A 121 -5.83 -3.17 -17.88
CA VAL A 121 -6.85 -2.72 -18.84
C VAL A 121 -7.59 -1.49 -18.30
N LEU A 122 -8.01 -1.50 -17.04
CA LEU A 122 -8.69 -0.36 -16.42
C LEU A 122 -7.80 0.88 -16.36
N LEU A 123 -6.51 0.72 -16.07
CA LEU A 123 -5.55 1.83 -16.10
C LEU A 123 -5.34 2.37 -17.52
N LEU A 124 -5.31 1.50 -18.52
CA LEU A 124 -5.21 1.90 -19.92
C LEU A 124 -6.45 2.68 -20.37
N VAL A 125 -7.64 2.25 -19.96
CA VAL A 125 -8.90 2.99 -20.19
C VAL A 125 -8.84 4.36 -19.53
N ALA A 126 -8.42 4.45 -18.26
CA ALA A 126 -8.29 5.73 -17.56
C ALA A 126 -7.28 6.67 -18.26
N ALA A 127 -6.15 6.14 -18.71
CA ALA A 127 -5.15 6.90 -19.46
C ALA A 127 -5.68 7.38 -20.82
N ALA A 128 -6.44 6.55 -21.54
CA ALA A 128 -7.06 6.91 -22.79
C ALA A 128 -8.10 8.04 -22.60
N CYS A 129 -8.98 7.93 -21.59
CA CYS A 129 -9.94 8.99 -21.25
C CYS A 129 -9.24 10.31 -20.90
N PHE A 130 -8.12 10.25 -20.18
CA PHE A 130 -7.32 11.44 -19.85
C PHE A 130 -6.77 12.09 -21.12
N ALA A 131 -6.14 11.31 -21.99
CA ALA A 131 -5.56 11.81 -23.24
C ALA A 131 -6.63 12.41 -24.16
N LEU A 132 -7.79 11.76 -24.27
CA LEU A 132 -8.94 12.29 -25.03
C LEU A 132 -9.49 13.58 -24.45
N THR A 133 -9.57 13.68 -23.11
CA THR A 133 -10.02 14.92 -22.43
C THR A 133 -9.05 16.07 -22.75
N VAL A 134 -7.75 15.84 -22.59
CA VAL A 134 -6.70 16.84 -22.90
C VAL A 134 -6.73 17.23 -24.39
N ALA A 135 -6.82 16.25 -25.29
CA ALA A 135 -6.90 16.50 -26.73
C ALA A 135 -8.17 17.29 -27.10
N SER A 136 -9.31 17.01 -26.46
CA SER A 136 -10.55 17.76 -26.69
C SER A 136 -10.41 19.22 -26.26
N THR A 137 -9.70 19.50 -25.15
CA THR A 137 -9.44 20.87 -24.68
C THR A 137 -8.60 21.68 -25.67
N PHE A 138 -7.64 21.05 -26.35
CA PHE A 138 -6.81 21.74 -27.36
C PHE A 138 -7.53 21.94 -28.71
N ARG A 139 -8.60 21.20 -28.99
CA ARG A 139 -9.35 21.32 -30.25
C ARG A 139 -10.40 22.41 -30.22
N THR A 140 -10.93 22.76 -29.05
CA THR A 140 -11.90 23.84 -28.91
C THR A 140 -11.18 25.19 -28.93
N SER A 141 -11.43 26.01 -29.96
CA SER A 141 -10.90 27.38 -30.02
C SER A 141 -11.68 28.38 -29.16
N ASP A 142 -12.90 28.02 -28.76
CA ASP A 142 -13.70 28.79 -27.80
C ASP A 142 -13.37 28.39 -26.36
N ARG A 143 -13.49 29.36 -25.44
CA ARG A 143 -13.33 29.16 -23.98
C ARG A 143 -14.43 28.26 -23.35
N SER A 144 -15.20 27.53 -24.15
CA SER A 144 -16.25 26.64 -23.70
C SER A 144 -15.69 25.26 -23.35
N ILE A 145 -16.23 24.67 -22.28
CA ILE A 145 -15.88 23.30 -21.87
C ILE A 145 -16.45 22.33 -22.92
N PRO A 146 -15.67 21.38 -23.47
CA PRO A 146 -16.17 20.40 -24.43
C PRO A 146 -17.34 19.61 -23.84
N GLN A 147 -18.42 19.40 -24.60
CA GLN A 147 -19.59 18.64 -24.15
C GLN A 147 -19.21 17.20 -23.71
N ASP A 148 -18.19 16.62 -24.35
CA ASP A 148 -17.70 15.27 -24.04
C ASP A 148 -16.77 15.21 -22.81
N ALA A 149 -16.34 16.35 -22.25
CA ALA A 149 -15.41 16.37 -21.13
C ALA A 149 -16.02 15.76 -19.86
N GLY A 150 -17.30 16.03 -19.58
CA GLY A 150 -18.02 15.47 -18.45
C GLY A 150 -18.04 13.94 -18.42
N PRO A 151 -18.55 13.26 -19.47
CA PRO A 151 -18.57 11.80 -19.51
C PRO A 151 -17.16 11.20 -19.52
N LEU A 152 -16.18 11.79 -20.23
CA LEU A 152 -14.80 11.29 -20.24
C LEU A 152 -14.15 11.34 -18.85
N LEU A 153 -14.36 12.42 -18.10
CA LEU A 153 -13.86 12.56 -16.73
C LEU A 153 -14.55 11.59 -15.77
N ALA A 154 -15.86 11.36 -15.94
CA ALA A 154 -16.60 10.37 -15.16
C ALA A 154 -16.08 8.94 -15.42
N THR A 155 -15.88 8.56 -16.68
CA THR A 155 -15.32 7.26 -17.06
C THR A 155 -13.89 7.09 -16.53
N LEU A 156 -13.06 8.14 -16.63
CA LEU A 156 -11.70 8.16 -16.06
C LEU A 156 -11.73 7.87 -14.55
N LEU A 157 -12.58 8.58 -13.81
CA LEU A 157 -12.68 8.43 -12.36
C LEU A 157 -13.12 7.02 -11.99
N VAL A 158 -14.18 6.51 -12.62
CA VAL A 158 -14.71 5.16 -12.36
C VAL A 158 -13.66 4.10 -12.70
N ALA A 159 -12.99 4.20 -13.85
CA ALA A 159 -11.95 3.25 -14.25
C ALA A 159 -10.77 3.25 -13.28
N ALA A 160 -10.32 4.43 -12.82
CA ALA A 160 -9.25 4.56 -11.84
C ALA A 160 -9.62 3.94 -10.48
N LEU A 161 -10.85 4.18 -10.00
CA LEU A 161 -11.35 3.60 -8.74
C LEU A 161 -11.49 2.08 -8.84
N LEU A 162 -12.01 1.56 -9.94
CA LEU A 162 -12.09 0.12 -10.19
C LEU A 162 -10.69 -0.52 -10.28
N ALA A 163 -9.75 0.13 -10.97
CA ALA A 163 -8.36 -0.35 -11.03
C ALA A 163 -7.75 -0.44 -9.63
N ALA A 164 -8.00 0.56 -8.78
CA ALA A 164 -7.57 0.54 -7.39
C ALA A 164 -8.25 -0.58 -6.59
N ALA A 165 -9.56 -0.79 -6.74
CA ALA A 165 -10.27 -1.87 -6.06
C ALA A 165 -9.74 -3.25 -6.47
N VAL A 166 -9.58 -3.50 -7.77
CA VAL A 166 -9.03 -4.75 -8.32
C VAL A 166 -7.60 -4.98 -7.86
N GLY A 167 -6.75 -3.94 -7.91
CA GLY A 167 -5.37 -4.01 -7.45
C GLY A 167 -5.23 -4.31 -5.95
N MET A 168 -6.11 -3.73 -5.11
CA MET A 168 -6.18 -4.06 -3.69
C MET A 168 -6.63 -5.51 -3.45
N LEU A 169 -7.66 -5.97 -4.18
CA LEU A 169 -8.14 -7.33 -4.07
C LEU A 169 -7.06 -8.34 -4.47
N ALA A 170 -6.37 -8.11 -5.61
CA ALA A 170 -5.28 -8.95 -6.09
C ALA A 170 -4.14 -9.05 -5.06
N THR A 171 -3.77 -7.93 -4.45
CA THR A 171 -2.72 -7.91 -3.42
C THR A 171 -3.18 -8.67 -2.17
N SER A 172 -4.41 -8.44 -1.70
CA SER A 172 -4.96 -9.15 -0.54
C SER A 172 -5.06 -10.66 -0.73
N ARG A 173 -5.42 -11.12 -1.94
CA ARG A 173 -5.52 -12.54 -2.26
C ARG A 173 -4.15 -13.18 -2.32
N ARG A 174 -3.19 -12.52 -2.96
CA ARG A 174 -1.79 -12.97 -2.99
C ARG A 174 -1.24 -13.12 -1.57
N ASP A 175 -1.41 -12.11 -0.73
CA ASP A 175 -0.91 -12.12 0.64
C ASP A 175 -1.57 -13.24 1.47
N ARG A 176 -2.88 -13.45 1.33
CA ARG A 176 -3.58 -14.54 2.01
C ARG A 176 -3.06 -15.91 1.59
N MET A 177 -2.86 -16.15 0.30
CA MET A 177 -2.33 -17.43 -0.20
C MET A 177 -0.92 -17.71 0.31
N LEU A 178 -0.07 -16.67 0.40
CA LEU A 178 1.28 -16.80 0.94
C LEU A 178 1.29 -17.02 2.46
N LEU A 179 0.38 -16.37 3.19
CA LEU A 179 0.18 -16.65 4.62
C LEU A 179 -0.40 -18.06 4.86
N ASP A 180 -1.31 -18.52 4.00
CA ASP A 180 -1.85 -19.89 4.08
C ASP A 180 -0.76 -20.93 3.86
N TRP A 181 0.15 -20.69 2.92
CA TRP A 181 1.35 -21.52 2.73
C TRP A 181 2.23 -21.52 3.99
N ALA A 182 2.49 -20.36 4.59
CA ALA A 182 3.29 -20.27 5.82
C ALA A 182 2.65 -21.05 6.97
N VAL A 183 1.34 -20.89 7.16
CA VAL A 183 0.56 -21.56 8.19
C VAL A 183 0.51 -23.08 7.99
N SER A 184 0.67 -23.58 6.77
CA SER A 184 0.69 -25.02 6.50
C SER A 184 1.98 -25.72 6.92
N ARG A 185 3.04 -24.97 7.24
CA ARG A 185 4.38 -25.49 7.51
C ARG A 185 4.81 -25.16 8.94
N PRO A 186 5.19 -26.16 9.76
CA PRO A 186 5.62 -25.91 11.13
C PRO A 186 6.90 -25.06 11.16
N GLY A 187 6.95 -24.07 12.06
CA GLY A 187 8.11 -23.19 12.22
C GLY A 187 8.24 -22.07 11.19
N GLN A 188 7.43 -22.06 10.13
CA GLN A 188 7.60 -21.09 9.04
C GLN A 188 7.26 -19.66 9.46
N LEU A 189 6.26 -19.46 10.34
CA LEU A 189 5.88 -18.12 10.78
C LEU A 189 6.97 -17.46 11.63
N GLY A 190 7.70 -18.25 12.45
CA GLY A 190 8.88 -17.77 13.16
C GLY A 190 10.02 -17.37 12.22
N ARG A 191 10.29 -18.18 11.19
CA ARG A 191 11.36 -17.95 10.20
C ARG A 191 11.07 -16.81 9.22
N GLY A 192 9.80 -16.47 9.03
CA GLY A 192 9.35 -15.51 8.05
C GLY A 192 9.13 -16.13 6.67
N LEU A 193 8.91 -15.27 5.68
CA LEU A 193 8.50 -15.66 4.34
C LEU A 193 9.65 -15.39 3.35
N PRO A 194 10.32 -16.41 2.78
CA PRO A 194 11.44 -16.25 1.84
C PRO A 194 10.94 -15.84 0.44
N VAL A 195 10.20 -14.73 0.36
CA VAL A 195 9.59 -14.27 -0.89
C VAL A 195 10.61 -13.42 -1.66
N ARG A 196 10.86 -13.76 -2.93
CA ARG A 196 11.76 -12.99 -3.83
C ARG A 196 11.26 -11.57 -4.07
N ARG A 197 9.96 -11.34 -3.89
CA ARG A 197 9.33 -10.03 -3.95
C ARG A 197 8.64 -9.74 -2.64
N PRO A 198 8.83 -8.55 -2.04
CA PRO A 198 8.19 -8.22 -0.78
C PRO A 198 6.67 -8.43 -0.90
N LEU A 199 6.12 -9.13 0.08
CA LEU A 199 4.69 -9.16 0.33
C LEU A 199 4.19 -7.73 0.40
N GLN A 200 3.03 -7.46 -0.19
CA GLN A 200 2.51 -6.09 -0.34
C GLN A 200 3.30 -5.18 -1.30
N SER A 201 4.04 -5.72 -2.28
CA SER A 201 4.53 -4.94 -3.42
C SER A 201 3.35 -4.16 -4.03
N ASP A 202 3.33 -2.85 -3.85
CA ASP A 202 2.15 -2.03 -4.11
C ASP A 202 1.76 -2.12 -5.59
N SER A 203 0.47 -2.38 -5.79
CA SER A 203 -0.20 -2.38 -7.08
C SER A 203 -0.24 -0.97 -7.68
N ALA A 204 -0.07 -0.84 -9.00
CA ALA A 204 -0.02 0.46 -9.66
C ALA A 204 -1.30 1.28 -9.47
N GLY A 205 -2.49 0.67 -9.62
CA GLY A 205 -3.77 1.36 -9.48
C GLY A 205 -3.99 1.97 -8.09
N PRO A 206 -3.89 1.18 -7.00
CA PRO A 206 -3.94 1.70 -5.64
C PRO A 206 -2.87 2.75 -5.35
N ALA A 207 -1.65 2.60 -5.90
CA ALA A 207 -0.59 3.59 -5.70
C ALA A 207 -0.96 4.94 -6.35
N ILE A 208 -1.44 4.92 -7.60
CA ILE A 208 -1.87 6.10 -8.36
C ILE A 208 -3.00 6.84 -7.64
N VAL A 209 -4.06 6.12 -7.22
CA VAL A 209 -5.19 6.73 -6.51
C VAL A 209 -4.76 7.31 -5.16
N ARG A 210 -3.85 6.63 -4.46
CA ARG A 210 -3.33 7.12 -3.16
C ARG A 210 -2.46 8.36 -3.30
N SER A 211 -1.66 8.47 -4.36
CA SER A 211 -0.78 9.62 -4.57
C SER A 211 -1.52 10.81 -5.17
N LEU A 212 -2.40 10.58 -6.14
CA LEU A 212 -3.09 11.65 -6.86
C LEU A 212 -4.40 12.06 -6.20
N GLY A 213 -5.12 11.15 -5.54
CA GLY A 213 -6.44 11.43 -4.96
C GLY A 213 -6.44 12.60 -3.98
N PRO A 214 -5.59 12.60 -2.92
CA PRO A 214 -5.53 13.72 -1.99
C PRO A 214 -5.09 15.04 -2.64
N ALA A 215 -4.16 14.97 -3.60
CA ALA A 215 -3.69 16.16 -4.32
C ALA A 215 -4.80 16.77 -5.20
N LEU A 216 -5.56 15.93 -5.91
CA LEU A 216 -6.70 16.34 -6.71
C LEU A 216 -7.82 16.91 -5.85
N LEU A 217 -8.16 16.28 -4.72
CA LEU A 217 -9.15 16.81 -3.78
C LEU A 217 -8.73 18.14 -3.17
N LEU A 218 -7.45 18.31 -2.87
CA LEU A 218 -6.92 19.58 -2.37
C LEU A 218 -7.02 20.68 -3.42
N GLY A 219 -6.60 20.40 -4.67
CA GLY A 219 -6.73 21.34 -5.78
C GLY A 219 -8.19 21.69 -6.08
N LEU A 220 -9.06 20.69 -6.18
CA LEU A 220 -10.49 20.87 -6.40
C LEU A 220 -11.14 21.66 -5.27
N GLY A 221 -10.76 21.39 -4.02
CA GLY A 221 -11.24 22.10 -2.84
C GLY A 221 -10.91 23.60 -2.90
N ILE A 222 -9.65 23.93 -3.19
CA ILE A 222 -9.21 25.33 -3.32
C ILE A 222 -9.94 26.02 -4.48
N ILE A 223 -10.00 25.39 -5.66
CA ILE A 223 -10.67 25.96 -6.83
C ILE A 223 -12.15 26.22 -6.55
N SER A 224 -12.82 25.25 -5.90
CA SER A 224 -14.25 25.38 -5.56
C SER A 224 -14.48 26.52 -4.58
N ILE A 225 -13.65 26.66 -3.54
CA ILE A 225 -13.78 27.77 -2.59
C ILE A 225 -13.56 29.12 -3.28
N VAL A 226 -12.49 29.24 -4.08
CA VAL A 226 -12.20 30.49 -4.82
C VAL A 226 -13.32 30.84 -5.78
N ALA A 227 -13.86 29.86 -6.52
CA ALA A 227 -14.98 30.08 -7.43
C ALA A 227 -16.25 30.52 -6.67
N GLY A 228 -16.60 29.85 -5.57
CA GLY A 228 -17.74 30.22 -4.73
C GLY A 228 -17.61 31.61 -4.13
N SER A 229 -16.42 31.97 -3.61
CA SER A 229 -16.11 33.30 -3.11
C SER A 229 -16.20 34.37 -4.20
N ALA A 230 -15.71 34.09 -5.41
CA ALA A 230 -15.79 35.01 -6.54
C ALA A 230 -17.23 35.25 -6.98
N ILE A 231 -18.07 34.21 -7.05
CA ILE A 231 -19.50 34.33 -7.37
C ILE A 231 -20.21 35.22 -6.34
N LEU A 232 -19.98 35.00 -5.04
CA LEU A 232 -20.54 35.84 -3.98
C LEU A 232 -20.10 37.29 -4.09
N LEU A 233 -18.81 37.53 -4.32
CA LEU A 233 -18.28 38.89 -4.46
C LEU A 233 -18.88 39.62 -5.66
N ILE A 234 -18.94 38.96 -6.83
CA ILE A 234 -19.54 39.52 -8.05
C ILE A 234 -21.03 39.82 -7.82
N SER A 235 -21.77 38.88 -7.21
CA SER A 235 -23.19 39.08 -6.91
C SER A 235 -23.40 40.27 -5.96
N LEU A 236 -22.53 40.46 -4.97
CA LEU A 236 -22.57 41.58 -4.04
C LEU A 236 -22.27 42.91 -4.74
N MET A 237 -21.29 42.94 -5.66
CA MET A 237 -20.88 44.14 -6.38
C MET A 237 -21.89 44.58 -7.45
N VAL A 238 -22.56 43.63 -8.12
CA VAL A 238 -23.44 43.93 -9.26
C VAL A 238 -24.89 44.21 -8.83
N ARG A 239 -25.29 43.89 -7.58
CA ARG A 239 -26.66 44.08 -7.03
C ARG A 239 -27.79 43.55 -7.93
N ILE A 240 -27.48 42.58 -8.79
CA ILE A 240 -28.46 41.82 -9.57
C ILE A 240 -28.47 40.41 -8.96
N GLU A 241 -29.64 39.81 -8.80
CA GLU A 241 -29.76 38.36 -8.54
C GLU A 241 -29.13 37.62 -9.72
N VAL A 242 -27.84 37.31 -9.60
CA VAL A 242 -27.17 36.44 -10.55
C VAL A 242 -27.70 35.03 -10.26
N ILE A 243 -28.24 34.37 -11.28
CA ILE A 243 -28.77 32.98 -11.23
C ILE A 243 -27.77 31.99 -10.58
N ALA A 244 -26.48 32.34 -10.50
CA ALA A 244 -25.42 31.55 -9.89
C ALA A 244 -25.28 31.71 -8.36
N THR A 245 -26.00 32.60 -7.69
CA THR A 245 -25.84 32.85 -6.24
C THR A 245 -26.16 31.60 -5.42
N ASP A 246 -27.13 30.81 -5.85
CA ASP A 246 -27.51 29.53 -5.23
C ASP A 246 -26.41 28.46 -5.34
N LEU A 247 -25.51 28.58 -6.33
CA LEU A 247 -24.38 27.67 -6.51
C LEU A 247 -23.19 28.02 -5.60
N ALA A 248 -23.07 29.27 -5.17
CA ALA A 248 -21.97 29.69 -4.31
C ALA A 248 -21.87 28.91 -2.98
N PRO A 249 -22.95 28.68 -2.20
CA PRO A 249 -22.85 27.85 -1.00
C PRO A 249 -22.48 26.40 -1.32
N VAL A 250 -22.94 25.86 -2.46
CA VAL A 250 -22.57 24.51 -2.91
C VAL A 250 -21.06 24.41 -3.20
N PHE A 251 -20.48 25.40 -3.88
CA PHE A 251 -19.05 25.46 -4.16
C PHE A 251 -18.20 25.63 -2.89
N LEU A 252 -18.64 26.48 -1.95
CA LEU A 252 -17.94 26.68 -0.68
C LEU A 252 -17.99 25.43 0.20
N ILE A 253 -19.19 24.88 0.44
CA ILE A 253 -19.37 23.68 1.28
C ILE A 253 -18.66 22.49 0.63
N GLY A 254 -18.85 22.28 -0.68
CA GLY A 254 -18.20 21.22 -1.43
C GLY A 254 -16.68 21.33 -1.38
N GLY A 255 -16.15 22.55 -1.48
CA GLY A 255 -14.71 22.79 -1.38
C GLY A 255 -14.14 22.47 0.01
N VAL A 256 -14.83 22.87 1.09
CA VAL A 256 -14.45 22.52 2.47
C VAL A 256 -14.49 21.00 2.68
N VAL A 257 -15.54 20.32 2.21
CA VAL A 257 -15.65 18.86 2.29
C VAL A 257 -14.50 18.17 1.55
N CYS A 258 -14.11 18.68 0.37
CA CYS A 258 -12.95 18.14 -0.37
C CYS A 258 -11.65 18.29 0.43
N LEU A 259 -11.42 19.45 1.05
CA LEU A 259 -10.22 19.70 1.87
C LEU A 259 -10.19 18.78 3.10
N VAL A 260 -11.29 18.66 3.84
CA VAL A 260 -11.38 17.76 5.00
C VAL A 260 -11.13 16.31 4.57
N THR A 261 -11.75 15.89 3.48
CA THR A 261 -11.57 14.53 2.93
C THR A 261 -10.11 14.28 2.52
N ALA A 262 -9.45 15.25 1.89
CA ALA A 262 -8.03 15.14 1.53
C ALA A 262 -7.14 14.94 2.76
N VAL A 263 -7.35 15.73 3.83
CA VAL A 263 -6.60 15.60 5.09
C VAL A 263 -6.83 14.23 5.74
N VAL A 264 -8.07 13.77 5.82
CA VAL A 264 -8.42 12.45 6.36
C VAL A 264 -7.73 11.35 5.55
N LEU A 265 -7.75 11.42 4.22
CA LEU A 265 -7.08 10.44 3.35
C LEU A 265 -5.57 10.42 3.56
N VAL A 266 -4.92 11.58 3.69
CA VAL A 266 -3.48 11.64 4.00
C VAL A 266 -3.17 10.99 5.34
N HIS A 267 -3.97 11.27 6.37
CA HIS A 267 -3.79 10.67 7.70
C HIS A 267 -3.97 9.15 7.68
N LEU A 268 -5.02 8.66 7.03
CA LEU A 268 -5.29 7.23 6.88
C LEU A 268 -4.20 6.53 6.06
N ASN A 269 -3.69 7.18 5.01
CA ASN A 269 -2.56 6.68 4.23
C ASN A 269 -1.29 6.56 5.09
N GLY A 270 -1.01 7.54 5.96
CA GLY A 270 0.09 7.47 6.92
C GLY A 270 -0.01 6.24 7.83
N ARG A 271 -1.17 6.04 8.47
CA ARG A 271 -1.42 4.86 9.33
C ARG A 271 -1.31 3.55 8.56
N ARG A 272 -1.77 3.52 7.30
CA ARG A 272 -1.70 2.32 6.46
C ARG A 272 -0.26 1.98 6.10
N VAL A 273 0.54 2.95 5.70
CA VAL A 273 1.97 2.76 5.40
C VAL A 273 2.70 2.21 6.61
N GLU A 274 2.40 2.74 7.80
CA GLU A 274 2.96 2.21 9.04
C GLU A 274 2.59 0.74 9.29
N ARG A 275 1.32 0.37 9.09
CA ARG A 275 0.89 -1.04 9.20
C ARG A 275 1.58 -1.95 8.17
N VAL A 276 1.73 -1.48 6.93
CA VAL A 276 2.41 -2.20 5.85
C VAL A 276 3.87 -2.47 6.23
N VAL A 277 4.57 -1.45 6.72
CA VAL A 277 5.96 -1.56 7.16
C VAL A 277 6.10 -2.53 8.34
N ARG A 278 5.22 -2.42 9.35
CA ARG A 278 5.22 -3.34 10.50
C ARG A 278 4.99 -4.78 10.06
N ARG A 279 4.05 -5.03 9.14
CA ARG A 279 3.79 -6.36 8.58
C ARG A 279 4.96 -6.90 7.76
N ALA A 280 5.52 -6.07 6.88
CA ALA A 280 6.68 -6.42 6.06
C ALA A 280 7.88 -6.81 6.92
N ARG A 281 8.07 -6.14 8.05
CA ARG A 281 9.08 -6.50 9.04
C ARG A 281 8.76 -7.81 9.76
N ALA A 282 7.52 -7.99 10.18
CA ALA A 282 7.09 -9.18 10.91
C ALA A 282 7.17 -10.49 10.08
N ILE A 283 7.23 -10.39 8.76
CA ILE A 283 7.42 -11.53 7.84
C ILE A 283 8.80 -11.57 7.19
N GLU A 284 9.71 -10.68 7.59
CA GLU A 284 11.07 -10.65 7.07
C GLU A 284 11.70 -12.03 7.25
N TRP A 285 12.31 -12.50 6.17
CA TRP A 285 12.97 -13.81 6.13
C TRP A 285 14.24 -13.79 6.96
N ILE A 286 14.35 -14.75 7.89
CA ILE A 286 15.48 -14.93 8.79
C ILE A 286 16.11 -16.28 8.42
N GLY A 287 16.90 -16.31 7.34
CA GLY A 287 17.62 -17.51 6.91
C GLY A 287 18.64 -17.22 5.81
N PRO A 288 19.50 -18.20 5.48
CA PRO A 288 20.60 -17.99 4.53
C PRO A 288 20.08 -17.56 3.14
N GLU A 289 20.57 -16.42 2.64
CA GLU A 289 20.15 -15.85 1.34
C GLU A 289 20.55 -16.71 0.14
N SER A 290 21.49 -17.64 0.32
CA SER A 290 22.05 -18.50 -0.73
C SER A 290 21.06 -19.47 -1.38
N GLY A 291 19.83 -19.58 -0.88
CA GLY A 291 18.74 -20.35 -1.51
C GLY A 291 17.77 -19.52 -2.37
N LEU A 292 17.95 -18.19 -2.44
CA LEU A 292 17.07 -17.29 -3.19
C LEU A 292 17.71 -16.77 -4.50
N GLU A 293 19.03 -16.90 -4.63
CA GLU A 293 19.79 -16.60 -5.84
C GLU A 293 19.78 -17.81 -6.78
N ASP A 294 18.75 -17.92 -7.63
CA ASP A 294 18.75 -18.71 -8.89
C ASP A 294 17.61 -18.26 -9.81
#